data_AF-A0A2V9QW89-F1
#
_entry.id   AF-A0A2V9QW89-F1
#
_cell.length_a   1.000
_cell.length_b   1.000
_cell.length_c   1.000
_cell.angle_alpha   90.00
_cell.angle_beta   90.00
_cell.angle_gamma   90.00
#
_symmetry.space_group_name_H-M   'P 1'
#
loop_
_entity.id
_entity.type
_entity.pdbx_description
1 polymer ?
#
loop_
_entity_poly.entity_id
_entity_poly.type
_entity_poly.pdbx_seq_one_letter_code
_entity_poly.pdbx_strand_id
1 'polypeptide(L)'
;MTQFVEKFAAQLGSVDSQILTDLCGFDDWQTQRQGRPFLPDRNDDVAIRSYLLHLKLNGARRSMLQRTIASLKRFYDWAQVSHLIAKSPFDSFDFNRPLLSRQQIRRREETRFANPTDREIAHLRALNHLAEQLNRSADIRTLLGTVVETLVEVMGLKTAWAFLWTKAGLYSTTGTADPPHDFALAACCGLPPGLEKDNRRYLCQPPDCHCQSLLRNDQIVRAINIVECTRLHDAARHAGETAGLLFHATVPLILQSRPAGLINVATEQWEFLTPADLQFLSTAGSQVAIALERARLYDLAETQRIRLEQELEMARVVQKSLLPTQAPDIPGFALVADWRSAREVAGDFYDFFPLPNGRWALILADVSGKGAPAALYMAMTRSLIRSEAGRYATPSAVLREVNRRLLMESCNEMFVTAFYAILDPVLRSLTYANAGHDPPFLRRASGGMERLASGGLIMGLFEPLTLTDETLNLESRDTLVAYTDGLTDTVNHQDEDYGHTRLADTIHSAPAAARDILAHILKDLEAFAGPVPQPDDITLLILTSD
;
A
#
# COMPACT_ATOMS: atom_id res chain seq x y z
N MET A 1 -3.21 -17.33 -42.31
CA MET A 1 -3.29 -16.37 -43.43
C MET A 1 -4.28 -15.28 -43.07
N THR A 2 -3.78 -14.07 -42.91
CA THR A 2 -4.61 -12.91 -42.64
C THR A 2 -5.35 -12.43 -43.91
N GLN A 3 -6.50 -11.77 -43.76
CA GLN A 3 -7.35 -11.28 -44.88
C GLN A 3 -6.56 -10.48 -45.94
N PHE A 4 -5.49 -9.77 -45.54
CA PHE A 4 -4.63 -9.02 -46.46
C PHE A 4 -3.75 -9.91 -47.32
N VAL A 5 -3.24 -11.02 -46.77
CA VAL A 5 -2.42 -12.00 -47.51
C VAL A 5 -3.30 -12.71 -48.54
N GLU A 6 -4.55 -13.02 -48.21
CA GLU A 6 -5.54 -13.59 -49.16
C GLU A 6 -5.89 -12.61 -50.29
N LYS A 7 -6.10 -11.33 -49.97
CA LYS A 7 -6.36 -10.28 -50.98
C LYS A 7 -5.18 -10.10 -51.93
N PHE A 8 -3.95 -10.17 -51.42
CA PHE A 8 -2.75 -10.13 -52.26
C PHE A 8 -2.60 -11.39 -53.10
N ALA A 9 -2.89 -12.57 -52.54
CA ALA A 9 -2.86 -13.85 -53.24
C ALA A 9 -3.76 -13.88 -54.48
N ALA A 10 -4.91 -13.22 -54.43
CA ALA A 10 -5.83 -13.12 -55.57
C ALA A 10 -5.24 -12.34 -56.78
N GLN A 11 -4.15 -11.59 -56.60
CA GLN A 11 -3.47 -10.84 -57.67
C GLN A 11 -2.24 -11.57 -58.24
N LEU A 12 -1.90 -12.73 -57.71
CA LEU A 12 -0.71 -13.49 -58.08
C LEU A 12 -1.05 -14.57 -59.13
N GLY A 13 -0.12 -14.79 -60.07
CA GLY A 13 -0.24 -15.87 -61.05
C GLY A 13 0.17 -17.23 -60.47
N SER A 14 -0.07 -18.32 -61.21
CA SER A 14 0.30 -19.69 -60.78
C SER A 14 1.80 -19.91 -60.54
N VAL A 15 2.66 -19.01 -61.04
CA VAL A 15 4.13 -19.04 -60.91
C VAL A 15 4.63 -18.33 -59.63
N ASP A 16 3.76 -17.64 -58.90
CA ASP A 16 4.10 -16.81 -57.74
C ASP A 16 3.94 -17.53 -56.38
N SER A 17 3.76 -18.86 -56.36
CA SER A 17 3.50 -19.66 -55.15
C SER A 17 4.55 -19.49 -54.03
N GLN A 18 5.80 -19.20 -54.41
CA GLN A 18 6.88 -18.94 -53.46
C GLN A 18 6.70 -17.62 -52.70
N ILE A 19 6.12 -16.59 -53.32
CA ILE A 19 5.88 -15.29 -52.67
C ILE A 19 4.86 -15.46 -51.55
N LEU A 20 3.82 -16.26 -51.80
CA LEU A 20 2.83 -16.61 -50.78
C LEU A 20 3.43 -17.39 -49.64
N THR A 21 4.36 -18.31 -49.93
CA THR A 21 5.05 -19.08 -48.89
C THR A 21 5.90 -18.16 -47.98
N ASP A 22 6.64 -17.23 -48.58
CA ASP A 22 7.45 -16.26 -47.83
C ASP A 22 6.57 -15.30 -46.99
N LEU A 23 5.43 -14.87 -47.54
CA LEU A 23 4.47 -13.99 -46.83
C LEU A 23 3.74 -14.69 -45.70
N CYS A 24 3.27 -15.92 -45.91
CA CYS A 24 2.67 -16.73 -44.84
C CYS A 24 3.68 -16.98 -43.72
N GLY A 25 4.94 -17.26 -44.07
CA GLY A 25 6.00 -17.41 -43.06
C GLY A 25 6.23 -16.13 -42.24
N PHE A 26 6.11 -14.95 -42.85
CA PHE A 26 6.19 -13.67 -42.15
C PHE A 26 4.95 -13.38 -41.30
N ASP A 27 3.75 -13.58 -41.86
CA ASP A 27 2.44 -13.44 -41.22
C ASP A 27 2.36 -14.31 -39.94
N ASP A 28 2.70 -15.60 -40.06
CA ASP A 28 2.69 -16.54 -38.95
C ASP A 28 3.72 -16.15 -37.89
N TRP A 29 4.93 -15.78 -38.30
CA TRP A 29 5.98 -15.33 -37.38
C TRP A 29 5.57 -14.06 -36.62
N GLN A 30 4.95 -13.10 -37.30
CA GLN A 30 4.49 -11.85 -36.69
C GLN A 30 3.25 -12.04 -35.81
N THR A 31 2.36 -12.96 -36.16
CA THR A 31 1.18 -13.30 -35.36
C THR A 31 1.58 -14.00 -34.07
N GLN A 32 2.47 -15.01 -34.13
CA GLN A 32 3.10 -15.60 -32.94
C GLN A 32 3.84 -14.54 -32.14
N ARG A 33 4.49 -13.60 -32.85
CA ARG A 33 5.13 -12.32 -32.49
C ARG A 33 4.40 -11.47 -31.45
N GLN A 34 3.27 -10.95 -31.92
CA GLN A 34 2.54 -9.84 -31.34
C GLN A 34 1.23 -10.28 -30.69
N GLY A 35 0.83 -11.55 -30.86
CA GLY A 35 -0.43 -12.07 -30.31
C GLY A 35 -1.68 -11.47 -30.97
N ARG A 36 -1.52 -10.81 -32.13
CA ARG A 36 -2.60 -10.18 -32.90
C ARG A 36 -2.45 -10.51 -34.40
N PRO A 37 -3.55 -10.48 -35.18
CA PRO A 37 -3.50 -10.70 -36.62
C PRO A 37 -2.60 -9.69 -37.33
N PHE A 38 -1.92 -10.13 -38.40
CA PHE A 38 -1.02 -9.27 -39.18
C PHE A 38 -1.76 -8.13 -39.88
N LEU A 39 -1.30 -6.91 -39.64
CA LEU A 39 -1.75 -5.70 -40.31
C LEU A 39 -0.51 -5.01 -40.90
N PRO A 40 -0.45 -4.75 -42.22
CA PRO A 40 0.68 -4.04 -42.81
C PRO A 40 0.74 -2.60 -42.29
N ASP A 41 1.92 -2.18 -41.82
CA ASP A 41 2.20 -0.84 -41.30
C ASP A 41 3.39 -0.23 -42.04
N ARG A 42 3.39 1.10 -42.22
CA ARG A 42 4.51 1.83 -42.82
C ARG A 42 5.82 1.72 -42.01
N ASN A 43 5.73 1.37 -40.73
CA ASN A 43 6.85 1.21 -39.81
C ASN A 43 7.20 -0.28 -39.54
N ASP A 44 6.80 -1.18 -40.44
CA ASP A 44 7.13 -2.61 -40.33
C ASP A 44 8.62 -2.91 -40.60
N ASP A 45 9.47 -1.91 -40.84
CA ASP A 45 10.90 -2.09 -41.09
C ASP A 45 11.61 -2.84 -39.95
N VAL A 46 11.20 -2.62 -38.70
CA VAL A 46 11.71 -3.36 -37.54
C VAL A 46 11.24 -4.82 -37.58
N ALA A 47 9.97 -5.06 -37.91
CA ALA A 47 9.39 -6.40 -38.00
C ALA A 47 10.07 -7.22 -39.12
N ILE A 48 10.26 -6.61 -40.29
CA ILE A 48 10.94 -7.22 -41.44
C ILE A 48 12.40 -7.53 -41.11
N ARG A 49 13.17 -6.57 -40.55
CA ARG A 49 14.56 -6.81 -40.13
C ARG A 49 14.66 -7.95 -39.12
N SER A 50 13.75 -7.96 -38.15
CA SER A 50 13.69 -8.99 -37.11
C SER A 50 13.34 -10.37 -37.68
N TYR A 51 12.46 -10.44 -38.69
CA TYR A 51 12.10 -11.67 -39.37
C TYR A 51 13.24 -12.21 -40.26
N LEU A 52 13.85 -11.34 -41.07
CA LEU A 52 15.00 -11.72 -41.90
C LEU A 52 16.17 -12.22 -41.05
N LEU A 53 16.36 -11.62 -39.89
CA LEU A 53 17.32 -12.10 -38.90
C LEU A 53 16.92 -13.47 -38.35
N HIS A 54 15.65 -13.66 -37.95
CA HIS A 54 15.15 -14.95 -37.50
C HIS A 54 15.38 -16.07 -38.53
N LEU A 55 15.06 -15.82 -39.80
CA LEU A 55 15.35 -16.76 -40.90
C LEU A 55 16.86 -17.05 -40.99
N LYS A 56 17.69 -16.01 -40.93
CA LYS A 56 19.16 -16.15 -41.01
C LYS A 56 19.71 -17.05 -39.91
N LEU A 57 19.22 -16.91 -38.70
CA LEU A 57 19.64 -17.68 -37.53
C LEU A 57 19.17 -19.13 -37.60
N ASN A 58 17.99 -19.35 -38.17
CA ASN A 58 17.48 -20.70 -38.48
C ASN A 58 18.12 -21.31 -39.75
N GLY A 59 19.31 -20.84 -40.13
CA GLY A 59 20.10 -21.43 -41.20
C GLY A 59 19.77 -20.95 -42.62
N ALA A 60 18.93 -19.92 -42.80
CA ALA A 60 18.59 -19.44 -44.14
C ALA A 60 19.83 -18.96 -44.91
N ARG A 61 19.96 -19.46 -46.15
CA ARG A 61 21.01 -19.07 -47.09
C ARG A 61 20.77 -17.64 -47.59
N ARG A 62 21.82 -16.95 -48.03
CA ARG A 62 21.73 -15.58 -48.57
C ARG A 62 20.72 -15.46 -49.72
N SER A 63 20.66 -16.47 -50.59
CA SER A 63 19.70 -16.52 -51.69
C SER A 63 18.25 -16.63 -51.22
N MET A 64 17.99 -17.33 -50.11
CA MET A 64 16.65 -17.41 -49.52
C MET A 64 16.24 -16.04 -48.97
N LEU A 65 17.12 -15.38 -48.21
CA LEU A 65 16.83 -14.04 -47.67
C LEU A 65 16.57 -13.01 -48.76
N GLN A 66 17.36 -13.00 -49.83
CA GLN A 66 17.14 -12.09 -50.97
C GLN A 66 15.80 -12.33 -51.65
N ARG A 67 15.36 -13.59 -51.77
CA ARG A 67 14.03 -13.92 -52.27
C ARG A 67 12.94 -13.44 -51.32
N THR A 68 13.07 -13.71 -50.02
CA THR A 68 12.10 -13.24 -49.01
C THR A 68 12.00 -11.72 -49.00
N ILE A 69 13.12 -11.00 -49.09
CA ILE A 69 13.15 -9.53 -49.23
C ILE A 69 12.35 -9.08 -50.46
N ALA A 70 12.55 -9.72 -51.61
CA ALA A 70 11.83 -9.39 -52.83
C ALA A 70 10.32 -9.70 -52.72
N SER A 71 9.95 -10.83 -52.11
CA SER A 71 8.56 -11.22 -51.85
C SER A 71 7.86 -10.20 -50.94
N LEU A 72 8.50 -9.82 -49.82
CA LEU A 72 7.99 -8.81 -48.90
C LEU A 72 7.90 -7.44 -49.57
N LYS A 73 8.92 -7.03 -50.34
CA LYS A 73 8.89 -5.76 -51.06
C LYS A 73 7.68 -5.69 -52.00
N ARG A 74 7.43 -6.74 -52.79
CA ARG A 74 6.29 -6.78 -53.72
C ARG A 74 4.95 -6.68 -52.99
N PHE A 75 4.82 -7.28 -51.80
CA PHE A 75 3.64 -7.14 -50.96
C PHE A 75 3.46 -5.71 -50.41
N TYR A 76 4.50 -5.10 -49.86
CA TYR A 76 4.40 -3.75 -49.30
C TYR A 76 4.21 -2.68 -50.37
N ASP A 77 4.81 -2.85 -51.56
CA ASP A 77 4.54 -2.01 -52.73
C ASP A 77 3.05 -2.12 -53.13
N TRP A 78 2.49 -3.34 -53.17
CA TRP A 78 1.06 -3.55 -53.41
C TRP A 78 0.18 -2.93 -52.33
N ALA A 79 0.54 -3.06 -51.06
CA ALA A 79 -0.21 -2.48 -49.94
C ALA A 79 -0.24 -0.95 -50.03
N GLN A 80 0.85 -0.33 -50.47
CA GLN A 80 0.93 1.11 -50.74
C GLN A 80 0.05 1.52 -51.93
N VAL A 81 0.14 0.81 -53.06
CA VAL A 81 -0.69 1.08 -54.25
C VAL A 81 -2.18 0.88 -53.98
N SER A 82 -2.52 -0.09 -53.13
CA SER A 82 -3.91 -0.38 -52.70
C SER A 82 -4.40 0.56 -51.59
N HIS A 83 -3.64 1.60 -51.25
CA HIS A 83 -3.93 2.57 -50.21
C HIS A 83 -4.15 1.98 -48.80
N LEU A 84 -3.56 0.82 -48.51
CA LEU A 84 -3.59 0.21 -47.16
C LEU A 84 -2.56 0.86 -46.23
N ILE A 85 -1.44 1.34 -46.78
CA ILE A 85 -0.39 2.09 -46.07
C ILE A 85 0.01 3.33 -46.85
N ALA A 86 0.43 4.38 -46.14
CA ALA A 86 0.82 5.64 -46.78
C ALA A 86 2.19 5.59 -47.48
N LYS A 87 3.12 4.76 -47.00
CA LYS A 87 4.48 4.58 -47.53
C LYS A 87 4.95 3.14 -47.30
N SER A 88 5.80 2.63 -48.19
CA SER A 88 6.42 1.32 -48.02
C SER A 88 7.58 1.40 -47.02
N PRO A 89 7.74 0.42 -46.12
CA PRO A 89 8.95 0.31 -45.28
C PRO A 89 10.24 0.25 -46.11
N PHE A 90 10.17 -0.21 -47.37
CA PHE A 90 11.28 -0.29 -48.32
C PHE A 90 11.68 1.07 -48.92
N ASP A 91 10.83 2.10 -48.80
CA ASP A 91 11.20 3.47 -49.19
C ASP A 91 12.14 4.10 -48.15
N SER A 92 12.05 3.65 -46.90
CA SER A 92 12.76 4.22 -45.76
C SER A 92 13.99 3.41 -45.36
N PHE A 93 14.10 2.14 -45.79
CA PHE A 93 15.17 1.24 -45.38
C PHE A 93 15.65 0.30 -46.51
N ASP A 94 16.97 0.17 -46.67
CA ASP A 94 17.58 -0.81 -47.58
C ASP A 94 17.85 -2.16 -46.88
N PHE A 95 16.96 -3.12 -47.12
CA PHE A 95 17.05 -4.48 -46.57
C PHE A 95 18.11 -5.37 -47.23
N ASN A 96 18.75 -4.94 -48.34
CA ASN A 96 19.82 -5.72 -48.98
C ASN A 96 21.16 -5.61 -48.25
N ARG A 97 21.29 -4.64 -47.34
CA ARG A 97 22.45 -4.51 -46.47
C ARG A 97 22.54 -5.72 -45.54
N PRO A 98 23.67 -6.44 -45.46
CA PRO A 98 23.77 -7.66 -44.67
C PRO A 98 23.56 -7.37 -43.17
N LEU A 99 22.56 -8.04 -42.57
CA LEU A 99 22.21 -7.87 -41.15
C LEU A 99 23.31 -8.39 -40.22
N LEU A 100 23.99 -9.50 -40.56
CA LEU A 100 25.11 -10.09 -39.81
C LEU A 100 26.02 -10.93 -40.74
N SER A 101 27.31 -11.02 -40.42
CA SER A 101 28.25 -11.99 -41.01
C SER A 101 28.13 -13.37 -40.33
N ARG A 102 28.49 -14.45 -41.04
CA ARG A 102 28.51 -15.82 -40.46
C ARG A 102 29.44 -15.94 -39.25
N GLN A 103 30.51 -15.17 -39.21
CA GLN A 103 31.45 -15.13 -38.08
C GLN A 103 30.81 -14.50 -36.84
N GLN A 104 29.98 -13.45 -36.99
CA GLN A 104 29.31 -12.80 -35.86
C GLN A 104 28.28 -13.70 -35.17
N ILE A 105 27.55 -14.52 -35.93
CA ILE A 105 26.58 -15.48 -35.38
C ILE A 105 27.30 -16.58 -34.59
N ARG A 106 28.31 -17.20 -35.23
CA ARG A 106 29.06 -18.32 -34.65
C ARG A 106 29.86 -17.92 -33.41
N ARG A 107 30.46 -16.72 -33.43
CA ARG A 107 31.26 -16.21 -32.31
C ARG A 107 30.44 -16.16 -31.03
N ARG A 108 29.19 -15.67 -31.04
CA ARG A 108 28.35 -15.58 -29.83
C ARG A 108 27.78 -16.93 -29.35
N GLU A 109 27.44 -17.83 -30.28
CA GLU A 109 27.09 -19.22 -29.92
C GLU A 109 28.24 -19.91 -29.17
N GLU A 110 29.49 -19.54 -29.49
CA GLU A 110 30.71 -20.14 -28.93
C GLU A 110 31.32 -19.37 -27.73
N THR A 111 30.99 -18.09 -27.45
CA THR A 111 31.81 -17.21 -26.56
C THR A 111 31.37 -16.99 -25.11
N ARG A 112 30.38 -17.68 -24.53
CA ARG A 112 30.17 -17.56 -23.06
C ARG A 112 29.69 -18.80 -22.33
N PHE A 113 28.97 -19.69 -23.01
CA PHE A 113 28.58 -20.98 -22.46
C PHE A 113 28.91 -22.04 -23.52
N ALA A 114 29.91 -22.87 -23.25
CA ALA A 114 30.29 -23.97 -24.15
C ALA A 114 29.14 -24.98 -24.35
N ASN A 115 28.14 -24.95 -23.47
CA ASN A 115 26.96 -25.82 -23.45
C ASN A 115 25.66 -25.01 -23.24
N PRO A 116 24.61 -25.20 -24.08
CA PRO A 116 23.27 -24.62 -23.87
C PRO A 116 22.68 -24.84 -22.47
N THR A 117 22.96 -25.98 -21.82
CA THR A 117 22.46 -26.28 -20.47
C THR A 117 23.03 -25.33 -19.41
N ASP A 118 24.31 -24.95 -19.51
CA ASP A 118 24.96 -24.07 -18.53
C ASP A 118 24.37 -22.65 -18.58
N ARG A 119 23.98 -22.20 -19.79
CA ARG A 119 23.28 -20.93 -20.00
C ARG A 119 21.90 -20.93 -19.36
N GLU A 120 21.14 -22.01 -19.56
CA GLU A 120 19.81 -22.15 -18.96
C GLU A 120 19.88 -22.13 -17.43
N ILE A 121 20.85 -22.86 -16.86
CA ILE A 121 21.13 -22.83 -15.41
C ILE A 121 21.48 -21.40 -14.94
N ALA A 122 22.31 -20.68 -15.67
CA ALA A 122 22.67 -19.29 -15.33
C ALA A 122 21.45 -18.35 -15.37
N HIS A 123 20.59 -18.46 -16.38
CA HIS A 123 19.36 -17.68 -16.47
C HIS A 123 18.39 -18.00 -15.33
N LEU A 124 18.20 -19.28 -14.98
CA LEU A 124 17.33 -19.68 -13.87
C LEU A 124 17.86 -19.17 -12.52
N ARG A 125 19.17 -19.26 -12.28
CA ARG A 125 19.79 -18.70 -11.08
C ARG A 125 19.60 -17.19 -11.00
N ALA A 126 19.74 -16.48 -12.12
CA ALA A 126 19.51 -15.04 -12.19
C ALA A 126 18.06 -14.66 -11.93
N LEU A 127 17.08 -15.38 -12.50
CA LEU A 127 15.66 -15.16 -12.21
C LEU A 127 15.33 -15.40 -10.74
N ASN A 128 15.92 -16.44 -10.12
CA ASN A 128 15.72 -16.69 -8.70
C ASN A 128 16.36 -15.58 -7.84
N HIS A 129 17.58 -15.16 -8.18
CA HIS A 129 18.26 -14.06 -7.49
C HIS A 129 17.48 -12.74 -7.62
N LEU A 130 17.00 -12.41 -8.82
CA LEU A 130 16.13 -11.26 -9.04
C LEU A 130 14.87 -11.36 -8.18
N ALA A 131 14.16 -12.49 -8.19
CA ALA A 131 12.97 -12.68 -7.37
C ALA A 131 13.25 -12.46 -5.87
N GLU A 132 14.36 -12.98 -5.34
CA GLU A 132 14.77 -12.79 -3.94
C GLU A 132 15.08 -11.32 -3.61
N GLN A 133 15.83 -10.62 -4.47
CA GLN A 133 16.16 -9.21 -4.28
C GLN A 133 14.93 -8.30 -4.41
N LEU A 134 14.12 -8.56 -5.45
CA LEU A 134 12.86 -7.86 -5.68
C LEU A 134 11.95 -7.99 -4.46
N ASN A 135 11.91 -9.14 -3.79
CA ASN A 135 11.10 -9.35 -2.59
C ASN A 135 11.58 -8.60 -1.33
N ARG A 136 12.81 -8.09 -1.30
CA ARG A 136 13.38 -7.41 -0.13
C ARG A 136 13.34 -5.89 -0.20
N SER A 137 13.21 -5.31 -1.40
CA SER A 137 13.20 -3.86 -1.58
C SER A 137 11.78 -3.32 -1.71
N ALA A 138 11.45 -2.33 -0.88
CA ALA A 138 10.23 -1.51 -1.04
C ALA A 138 10.47 -0.31 -1.96
N ASP A 139 11.73 0.16 -2.09
CA ASP A 139 12.05 1.32 -2.94
C ASP A 139 12.21 0.93 -4.41
N ILE A 140 11.43 1.57 -5.28
CA ILE A 140 11.40 1.38 -6.73
C ILE A 140 12.76 1.66 -7.39
N ARG A 141 13.49 2.69 -6.92
CA ARG A 141 14.74 3.11 -7.54
C ARG A 141 15.86 2.11 -7.27
N THR A 142 16.01 1.73 -6.01
CA THR A 142 16.95 0.69 -5.58
C THR A 142 16.65 -0.63 -6.28
N LEU A 143 15.37 -1.00 -6.35
CA LEU A 143 14.90 -2.19 -7.05
C LEU A 143 15.32 -2.20 -8.52
N LEU A 144 15.03 -1.13 -9.27
CA LEU A 144 15.39 -1.04 -10.69
C LEU A 144 16.91 -0.99 -10.91
N GLY A 145 17.66 -0.37 -9.99
CA GLY A 145 19.13 -0.38 -9.98
C GLY A 145 19.70 -1.80 -9.94
N THR A 146 19.31 -2.56 -8.92
CA THR A 146 19.75 -3.96 -8.76
C THR A 146 19.39 -4.82 -9.97
N VAL A 147 18.20 -4.60 -10.55
CA VAL A 147 17.75 -5.32 -11.75
C VAL A 147 18.66 -5.04 -12.93
N VAL A 148 18.92 -3.77 -13.26
CA VAL A 148 19.75 -3.44 -14.43
C VAL A 148 21.19 -3.94 -14.26
N GLU A 149 21.74 -3.90 -13.04
CA GLU A 149 23.07 -4.46 -12.72
C GLU A 149 23.11 -5.97 -12.91
N THR A 150 22.14 -6.69 -12.34
CA THR A 150 22.04 -8.15 -12.46
C THR A 150 21.91 -8.59 -13.92
N LEU A 151 21.09 -7.87 -14.70
CA LEU A 151 20.93 -8.16 -16.13
C LEU A 151 22.25 -7.96 -16.90
N VAL A 152 23.00 -6.90 -16.60
CA VAL A 152 24.29 -6.62 -17.24
C VAL A 152 25.30 -7.73 -16.95
N GLU A 153 25.40 -8.13 -15.68
CA GLU A 153 26.35 -9.16 -15.24
C GLU A 153 26.05 -10.54 -15.86
N VAL A 154 24.82 -11.02 -15.66
CA VAL A 154 24.38 -12.37 -16.08
C VAL A 154 24.46 -12.53 -17.59
N MET A 155 24.01 -11.53 -18.34
CA MET A 155 23.98 -11.59 -19.80
C MET A 155 25.30 -11.17 -20.44
N GLY A 156 26.25 -10.62 -19.67
CA GLY A 156 27.53 -10.15 -20.22
C GLY A 156 27.41 -8.94 -21.11
N LEU A 157 26.48 -8.07 -20.75
CA LEU A 157 26.26 -6.82 -21.45
C LEU A 157 27.24 -5.77 -20.92
N LYS A 158 27.25 -4.61 -21.58
CA LYS A 158 27.97 -3.43 -21.08
C LYS A 158 27.04 -2.34 -20.57
N THR A 159 25.79 -2.35 -21.04
CA THR A 159 24.83 -1.27 -20.78
C THR A 159 23.43 -1.82 -20.59
N ALA A 160 22.74 -1.32 -19.57
CA ALA A 160 21.31 -1.50 -19.37
C ALA A 160 20.72 -0.23 -18.76
N TRP A 161 19.53 0.18 -19.20
CA TRP A 161 18.85 1.36 -18.65
C TRP A 161 17.34 1.22 -18.69
N ALA A 162 16.70 1.62 -17.60
CA ALA A 162 15.27 1.49 -17.38
C ALA A 162 14.58 2.85 -17.40
N PHE A 163 13.51 2.96 -18.17
CA PHE A 163 12.59 4.10 -18.14
C PHE A 163 11.27 3.70 -17.49
N LEU A 164 10.71 4.59 -16.68
CA LEU A 164 9.34 4.51 -16.20
C LEU A 164 8.48 5.51 -16.97
N TRP A 165 7.27 5.10 -17.32
CA TRP A 165 6.25 5.99 -17.88
C TRP A 165 5.68 6.83 -16.75
N THR A 166 5.76 8.15 -16.87
CA THR A 166 5.31 9.10 -15.84
C THR A 166 3.82 8.95 -15.51
N LYS A 167 2.98 8.64 -16.50
CA LYS A 167 1.55 8.35 -16.34
C LYS A 167 1.27 7.05 -15.57
N ALA A 168 2.25 6.19 -15.38
CA ALA A 168 2.07 4.96 -14.60
C ALA A 168 1.94 5.24 -13.09
N GLY A 169 2.22 6.45 -12.62
CA GLY A 169 2.12 6.80 -11.20
C GLY A 169 3.18 6.13 -10.31
N LEU A 170 4.30 5.72 -10.91
CA LEU A 170 5.46 5.12 -10.23
C LEU A 170 6.59 6.14 -9.97
N TYR A 171 6.42 7.39 -10.41
CA TYR A 171 7.49 8.40 -10.41
C TYR A 171 7.49 9.31 -9.18
N SER A 172 6.40 9.39 -8.42
CA SER A 172 6.17 10.47 -7.45
C SER A 172 6.92 10.37 -6.12
N THR A 173 8.01 9.61 -6.02
CA THR A 173 8.70 9.33 -4.75
C THR A 173 10.07 9.98 -4.58
N THR A 174 10.49 10.94 -5.44
CA THR A 174 11.93 11.32 -5.49
C THR A 174 12.30 12.78 -5.28
N GLY A 175 11.39 13.72 -5.03
CA GLY A 175 11.76 15.11 -4.72
C GLY A 175 12.61 15.81 -5.79
N THR A 176 12.68 15.26 -7.01
CA THR A 176 13.30 15.88 -8.17
C THR A 176 12.24 16.53 -9.04
N ALA A 177 12.62 17.57 -9.78
CA ALA A 177 11.74 18.33 -10.66
C ALA A 177 10.91 17.40 -11.56
N ASP A 178 9.68 17.82 -11.87
CA ASP A 178 8.79 17.07 -12.76
C ASP A 178 9.55 16.57 -13.99
N PRO A 179 9.31 15.30 -14.39
CA PRO A 179 10.04 14.71 -15.49
C PRO A 179 9.73 15.55 -16.72
N PRO A 180 10.76 15.95 -17.51
CA PRO A 180 10.55 16.91 -18.59
C PRO A 180 9.53 16.40 -19.63
N HIS A 181 9.37 15.07 -19.75
CA HIS A 181 8.52 14.38 -20.74
C HIS A 181 7.93 13.06 -20.18
N ASP A 182 7.10 12.39 -20.98
CA ASP A 182 6.34 11.16 -20.63
C ASP A 182 7.17 9.96 -20.12
N PHE A 183 8.49 9.93 -20.28
CA PHE A 183 9.34 8.84 -19.78
C PHE A 183 10.52 9.39 -18.99
N ALA A 184 10.71 8.86 -17.79
CA ALA A 184 11.81 9.25 -16.91
C ALA A 184 12.82 8.10 -16.76
N LEU A 185 14.12 8.41 -16.84
CA LEU A 185 15.17 7.44 -16.56
C LEU A 185 15.15 7.11 -15.07
N ALA A 186 14.84 5.86 -14.73
CA ALA A 186 14.71 5.41 -13.35
C ALA A 186 16.00 4.74 -12.84
N ALA A 187 16.68 3.97 -13.69
CA ALA A 187 17.94 3.31 -13.35
C ALA A 187 18.80 3.07 -14.60
N CYS A 188 20.12 2.96 -14.41
CA CYS A 188 21.05 2.54 -15.45
C CYS A 188 22.28 1.85 -14.84
N CYS A 189 22.75 0.80 -15.50
CA CYS A 189 24.04 0.16 -15.26
C CYS A 189 24.86 0.28 -16.54
N GLY A 190 25.70 1.30 -16.60
CA GLY A 190 26.36 1.75 -17.82
C GLY A 190 25.38 2.36 -18.84
N LEU A 191 25.70 3.52 -19.39
CA LEU A 191 25.04 4.05 -20.57
C LEU A 191 25.99 4.00 -21.77
N PRO A 192 25.45 3.85 -22.99
CA PRO A 192 26.22 4.10 -24.20
C PRO A 192 26.90 5.47 -24.12
N PRO A 193 28.18 5.63 -24.54
CA PRO A 193 28.94 6.87 -24.33
C PRO A 193 28.21 8.12 -24.81
N GLY A 194 27.55 8.05 -25.97
CA GLY A 194 26.75 9.13 -26.52
C GLY A 194 25.50 9.52 -25.71
N LEU A 195 24.95 8.62 -24.88
CA LEU A 195 23.82 8.93 -23.98
C LEU A 195 24.28 9.44 -22.61
N GLU A 196 25.51 9.15 -22.19
CA GLU A 196 26.09 9.67 -20.94
C GLU A 196 26.63 11.10 -21.10
N LYS A 197 27.15 11.44 -22.29
CA LYS A 197 27.71 12.78 -22.61
C LYS A 197 26.69 13.91 -22.47
N ASP A 198 27.22 15.14 -22.41
CA ASP A 198 26.46 16.40 -22.38
C ASP A 198 25.36 16.43 -21.32
N ASN A 199 25.68 15.95 -20.10
CA ASN A 199 24.74 15.87 -18.99
C ASN A 199 23.44 15.12 -19.37
N ARG A 200 23.58 14.01 -20.11
CA ARG A 200 22.48 13.15 -20.56
C ARG A 200 21.45 13.87 -21.44
N ARG A 201 21.87 14.88 -22.19
CA ARG A 201 21.02 15.71 -23.07
C ARG A 201 20.02 14.89 -23.90
N TYR A 202 20.45 13.79 -24.52
CA TYR A 202 19.58 12.96 -25.39
C TYR A 202 18.53 12.15 -24.61
N LEU A 203 18.74 11.91 -23.32
CA LEU A 203 17.77 11.27 -22.43
C LEU A 203 16.70 12.28 -21.97
N CYS A 204 17.08 13.56 -21.89
CA CYS A 204 16.25 14.69 -21.47
C CYS A 204 15.49 15.39 -22.61
N GLN A 205 15.60 14.91 -23.87
CA GLN A 205 14.88 15.48 -25.01
C GLN A 205 13.46 14.89 -25.18
N PRO A 206 12.49 15.68 -25.72
CA PRO A 206 11.10 15.27 -25.95
C PRO A 206 10.94 14.00 -26.80
N PRO A 207 9.79 13.30 -26.70
CA PRO A 207 9.74 11.85 -26.87
C PRO A 207 9.58 11.41 -28.33
N ASP A 208 10.70 11.32 -29.04
CA ASP A 208 10.78 10.67 -30.36
C ASP A 208 11.63 9.38 -30.35
N CYS A 209 11.82 8.76 -29.18
CA CYS A 209 12.49 7.46 -29.13
C CYS A 209 11.54 6.36 -29.61
N HIS A 210 11.96 5.61 -30.63
CA HIS A 210 11.14 4.57 -31.24
C HIS A 210 10.65 3.51 -30.22
N CYS A 211 11.51 3.05 -29.28
CA CYS A 211 11.11 2.09 -28.25
C CYS A 211 9.97 2.59 -27.35
N GLN A 212 9.96 3.88 -27.02
CA GLN A 212 8.92 4.51 -26.22
C GLN A 212 7.63 4.69 -27.04
N SER A 213 7.73 4.97 -28.34
CA SER A 213 6.56 4.97 -29.23
C SER A 213 5.93 3.58 -29.33
N LEU A 214 6.75 2.54 -29.51
CA LEU A 214 6.26 1.18 -29.60
C LEU A 214 5.58 0.73 -28.29
N LEU A 215 6.11 1.12 -27.12
CA LEU A 215 5.44 0.86 -25.84
C LEU A 215 4.10 1.61 -25.71
N ARG A 216 4.06 2.90 -26.07
CA ARG A 216 2.85 3.74 -26.01
C ARG A 216 1.70 3.21 -26.88
N ASN A 217 2.04 2.57 -28.00
CA ASN A 217 1.08 2.05 -28.97
C ASN A 217 0.76 0.55 -28.75
N ASP A 218 1.14 -0.01 -27.60
CA ASP A 218 0.95 -1.44 -27.27
C ASP A 218 1.59 -2.41 -28.29
N GLN A 219 2.68 -1.99 -28.94
CA GLN A 219 3.39 -2.77 -29.95
C GLN A 219 4.53 -3.62 -29.36
N ILE A 220 4.85 -3.46 -28.06
CA ILE A 220 5.82 -4.29 -27.33
C ILE A 220 5.17 -4.92 -26.11
N VAL A 221 4.77 -6.19 -26.24
CA VAL A 221 4.18 -6.98 -25.15
C VAL A 221 5.18 -7.96 -24.49
N ARG A 222 6.35 -8.14 -25.11
CA ARG A 222 7.46 -8.97 -24.62
C ARG A 222 8.80 -8.43 -25.13
N ALA A 223 9.91 -8.99 -24.65
CA ALA A 223 11.22 -8.54 -25.06
C ALA A 223 11.41 -8.65 -26.59
N ILE A 224 11.90 -7.57 -27.18
CA ILE A 224 12.26 -7.51 -28.61
C ILE A 224 13.73 -7.19 -28.77
N ASN A 225 14.35 -7.79 -29.79
CA ASN A 225 15.80 -7.87 -29.92
C ASN A 225 16.41 -6.65 -30.61
N ILE A 226 15.72 -6.15 -31.64
CA ILE A 226 16.22 -5.06 -32.47
C ILE A 226 15.22 -3.94 -32.40
N VAL A 227 15.57 -2.90 -31.65
CA VAL A 227 14.90 -1.61 -31.69
C VAL A 227 15.91 -0.57 -32.12
N GLU A 228 15.60 0.10 -33.21
CA GLU A 228 16.39 1.23 -33.67
C GLU A 228 16.20 2.39 -32.70
N CYS A 229 17.29 2.87 -32.11
CA CYS A 229 17.20 3.89 -31.09
C CYS A 229 17.44 5.26 -31.70
N THR A 230 16.38 6.06 -31.81
CA THR A 230 16.46 7.45 -32.31
C THR A 230 17.52 8.24 -31.53
N ARG A 231 17.55 8.09 -30.20
CA ARG A 231 18.48 8.79 -29.31
C ARG A 231 19.95 8.40 -29.55
N LEU A 232 20.23 7.12 -29.80
CA LEU A 232 21.59 6.69 -30.15
C LEU A 232 22.00 7.16 -31.54
N HIS A 233 21.07 7.20 -32.50
CA HIS A 233 21.35 7.76 -33.82
C HIS A 233 21.66 9.26 -33.73
N ASP A 234 20.90 10.00 -32.94
CA ASP A 234 21.17 11.43 -32.70
C ASP A 234 22.51 11.64 -32.02
N ALA A 235 22.82 10.84 -31.00
CA ALA A 235 24.13 10.89 -30.34
C ALA A 235 25.28 10.51 -31.29
N ALA A 236 25.11 9.50 -32.15
CA ALA A 236 26.11 9.11 -33.14
C ALA A 236 26.38 10.23 -34.16
N ARG A 237 25.32 10.92 -34.62
CA ARG A 237 25.42 12.02 -35.59
C ARG A 237 26.16 13.24 -35.05
N HIS A 238 25.99 13.55 -33.77
CA HIS A 238 26.44 14.82 -33.19
C HIS A 238 27.66 14.69 -32.26
N ALA A 239 27.79 13.56 -31.55
CA ALA A 239 28.86 13.33 -30.57
C ALA A 239 29.89 12.27 -31.01
N GLY A 240 29.70 11.64 -32.18
CA GLY A 240 30.68 10.76 -32.85
C GLY A 240 30.99 9.42 -32.18
N GLU A 241 30.49 9.16 -30.97
CA GLU A 241 30.87 8.01 -30.16
C GLU A 241 29.64 7.34 -29.52
N THR A 242 29.11 6.31 -30.19
CA THR A 242 28.17 5.35 -29.57
C THR A 242 28.80 3.98 -29.34
N ALA A 243 30.12 3.85 -29.55
CA ALA A 243 30.82 2.56 -29.51
C ALA A 243 30.16 1.49 -30.41
N GLY A 244 29.57 1.92 -31.54
CA GLY A 244 28.86 1.05 -32.49
C GLY A 244 27.40 0.75 -32.11
N LEU A 245 26.90 1.29 -31.00
CA LEU A 245 25.53 1.10 -30.54
C LEU A 245 24.56 2.02 -31.27
N LEU A 246 23.78 1.44 -32.17
CA LEU A 246 22.67 2.13 -32.87
C LEU A 246 21.31 1.48 -32.56
N PHE A 247 21.36 0.30 -31.97
CA PHE A 247 20.21 -0.53 -31.68
C PHE A 247 20.32 -1.07 -30.25
N HIS A 248 19.20 -1.49 -29.69
CA HIS A 248 19.14 -2.18 -28.41
C HIS A 248 17.99 -3.18 -28.40
N ALA A 249 18.05 -4.15 -27.48
CA ALA A 249 16.87 -4.91 -27.13
C ALA A 249 16.04 -4.11 -26.13
N THR A 250 14.72 -4.30 -26.17
CA THR A 250 13.75 -3.61 -25.31
C THR A 250 12.88 -4.63 -24.62
N VAL A 251 12.78 -4.54 -23.31
CA VAL A 251 11.91 -5.33 -22.45
C VAL A 251 10.81 -4.43 -21.93
N PRO A 252 9.52 -4.70 -22.20
CA PRO A 252 8.45 -3.91 -21.64
C PRO A 252 8.23 -4.28 -20.17
N LEU A 253 7.87 -3.29 -19.36
CA LEU A 253 7.36 -3.48 -18.00
C LEU A 253 5.86 -3.21 -18.05
N ILE A 254 5.05 -4.25 -17.90
CA ILE A 254 3.59 -4.19 -18.04
C ILE A 254 2.95 -4.64 -16.72
N LEU A 255 2.18 -3.75 -16.09
CA LEU A 255 1.47 -4.01 -14.84
C LEU A 255 0.02 -4.32 -15.20
N GLN A 256 -0.54 -5.50 -14.92
CA GLN A 256 -1.97 -5.78 -15.17
C GLN A 256 -2.49 -5.26 -16.54
N SER A 257 -1.73 -5.49 -17.62
CA SER A 257 -2.03 -5.03 -18.99
C SER A 257 -1.90 -3.51 -19.27
N ARG A 258 -1.43 -2.70 -18.33
CA ARG A 258 -1.02 -1.30 -18.58
C ARG A 258 0.51 -1.19 -18.74
N PRO A 259 1.03 -0.44 -19.72
CA PRO A 259 2.46 -0.22 -19.84
C PRO A 259 2.93 0.70 -18.71
N ALA A 260 4.01 0.31 -18.03
CA ALA A 260 4.58 1.05 -16.92
C ALA A 260 5.98 1.56 -17.18
N GLY A 261 6.68 0.96 -18.12
CA GLY A 261 8.05 1.32 -18.44
C GLY A 261 8.69 0.34 -19.40
N LEU A 262 9.99 0.50 -19.58
CA LEU A 262 10.79 -0.39 -20.41
C LEU A 262 12.22 -0.46 -19.89
N ILE A 263 12.88 -1.60 -20.08
CA ILE A 263 14.30 -1.80 -19.85
C ILE A 263 14.96 -2.02 -21.21
N ASN A 264 15.98 -1.21 -21.50
CA ASN A 264 16.80 -1.38 -22.68
C ASN A 264 18.12 -2.02 -22.29
N VAL A 265 18.60 -2.92 -23.14
CA VAL A 265 19.91 -3.56 -22.99
C VAL A 265 20.68 -3.52 -24.29
N ALA A 266 21.96 -3.18 -24.23
CA ALA A 266 22.81 -3.05 -25.41
C ALA A 266 24.27 -3.50 -25.16
N THR A 267 24.96 -3.89 -26.23
CA THR A 267 26.37 -4.34 -26.23
C THR A 267 27.14 -3.82 -27.46
N GLU A 268 28.38 -3.35 -27.25
CA GLU A 268 29.23 -2.69 -28.27
C GLU A 268 29.50 -3.53 -29.53
N GLN A 269 29.51 -4.85 -29.38
CA GLN A 269 29.46 -5.76 -30.51
C GLN A 269 27.99 -6.11 -30.70
N TRP A 270 27.34 -5.52 -31.71
CA TRP A 270 25.93 -5.78 -32.04
C TRP A 270 25.74 -7.25 -32.40
N GLU A 271 25.61 -8.06 -31.37
CA GLU A 271 25.39 -9.49 -31.44
C GLU A 271 23.95 -9.77 -31.04
N PHE A 272 23.36 -10.75 -31.73
CA PHE A 272 21.97 -11.18 -31.57
C PHE A 272 21.69 -11.77 -30.18
N LEU A 273 20.61 -11.34 -29.52
CA LEU A 273 20.06 -12.08 -28.37
C LEU A 273 19.26 -13.28 -28.85
N THR A 274 19.59 -14.46 -28.32
CA THR A 274 18.92 -15.73 -28.63
C THR A 274 17.46 -15.73 -28.18
N PRO A 275 16.61 -16.63 -28.73
CA PRO A 275 15.24 -16.77 -28.23
C PRO A 275 15.20 -17.03 -26.71
N ALA A 276 16.16 -17.79 -26.18
CA ALA A 276 16.30 -18.04 -24.75
C ALA A 276 16.63 -16.76 -23.95
N ASP A 277 17.48 -15.87 -24.48
CA ASP A 277 17.77 -14.57 -23.84
C ASP A 277 16.53 -13.67 -23.81
N LEU A 278 15.79 -13.61 -24.92
CA LEU A 278 14.58 -12.80 -25.01
C LEU A 278 13.49 -13.33 -24.09
N GLN A 279 13.39 -14.65 -23.94
CA GLN A 279 12.50 -15.28 -22.98
C GLN A 279 12.92 -14.94 -21.54
N PHE A 280 14.21 -15.09 -21.20
CA PHE A 280 14.75 -14.69 -19.90
C PHE A 280 14.46 -13.21 -19.59
N LEU A 281 14.76 -12.31 -20.52
CA LEU A 281 14.50 -10.88 -20.39
C LEU A 281 13.00 -10.58 -20.22
N SER A 282 12.13 -11.27 -20.96
CA SER A 282 10.68 -11.11 -20.81
C SER A 282 10.21 -11.54 -19.42
N THR A 283 10.70 -12.68 -18.92
CA THR A 283 10.38 -13.17 -17.57
C THR A 283 10.91 -12.22 -16.49
N ALA A 284 12.13 -11.72 -16.64
CA ALA A 284 12.70 -10.72 -15.75
C ALA A 284 11.86 -9.43 -15.76
N GLY A 285 11.48 -8.93 -16.94
CA GLY A 285 10.59 -7.77 -17.08
C GLY A 285 9.25 -7.95 -16.37
N SER A 286 8.64 -9.13 -16.49
CA SER A 286 7.39 -9.47 -15.77
C SER A 286 7.58 -9.51 -14.25
N GLN A 287 8.66 -10.09 -13.75
CA GLN A 287 8.96 -10.10 -12.31
C GLN A 287 9.18 -8.68 -11.76
N VAL A 288 9.90 -7.84 -12.52
CA VAL A 288 10.12 -6.43 -12.19
C VAL A 288 8.80 -5.69 -12.16
N ALA A 289 7.93 -5.88 -13.15
CA ALA A 289 6.62 -5.26 -13.18
C ALA A 289 5.80 -5.63 -11.92
N ILE A 290 5.73 -6.92 -11.56
CA ILE A 290 5.03 -7.35 -10.33
C ILE A 290 5.60 -6.64 -9.08
N ALA A 291 6.93 -6.56 -8.99
CA ALA A 291 7.58 -5.94 -7.84
C ALA A 291 7.35 -4.42 -7.78
N LEU A 292 7.30 -3.74 -8.93
CA LEU A 292 6.93 -2.32 -9.03
C LEU A 292 5.49 -2.07 -8.60
N GLU A 293 4.54 -2.93 -9.01
CA GLU A 293 3.14 -2.82 -8.56
C GLU A 293 3.06 -2.96 -7.05
N ARG A 294 3.77 -3.96 -6.50
CA ARG A 294 3.77 -4.23 -5.07
C ARG A 294 4.34 -3.05 -4.28
N ALA A 295 5.48 -2.50 -4.70
CA ALA A 295 6.08 -1.31 -4.09
C ALA A 295 5.09 -0.13 -4.07
N ARG A 296 4.43 0.14 -5.20
CA ARG A 296 3.41 1.19 -5.30
C ARG A 296 2.23 0.96 -4.35
N LEU A 297 1.72 -0.27 -4.27
CA LEU A 297 0.60 -0.59 -3.39
C LEU A 297 0.97 -0.43 -1.91
N TYR A 298 2.21 -0.81 -1.53
CA TYR A 298 2.73 -0.56 -0.19
C TYR A 298 2.82 0.94 0.12
N ASP A 299 3.38 1.75 -0.77
CA ASP A 299 3.49 3.21 -0.57
C ASP A 299 2.11 3.87 -0.42
N LEU A 300 1.13 3.44 -1.23
CA LEU A 300 -0.25 3.94 -1.14
C LEU A 300 -0.90 3.54 0.19
N ALA A 301 -0.76 2.27 0.59
CA ALA A 301 -1.30 1.77 1.85
C ALA A 301 -0.67 2.47 3.06
N GLU A 302 0.64 2.69 3.04
CA GLU A 302 1.35 3.38 4.12
C GLU A 302 0.94 4.85 4.21
N THR A 303 0.80 5.54 3.07
CA THR A 303 0.31 6.92 3.05
C THR A 303 -1.12 7.02 3.60
N GLN A 304 -1.99 6.07 3.24
CA GLN A 304 -3.35 5.99 3.78
C GLN A 304 -3.34 5.70 5.29
N ARG A 305 -2.48 4.79 5.76
CA ARG A 305 -2.33 4.45 7.18
C ARG A 305 -1.90 5.68 7.99
N ILE A 306 -0.85 6.37 7.56
CA ILE A 306 -0.36 7.59 8.22
C ILE A 306 -1.46 8.65 8.30
N ARG A 307 -2.22 8.84 7.21
CA ARG A 307 -3.33 9.80 7.19
C ARG A 307 -4.43 9.42 8.18
N LEU A 308 -4.83 8.15 8.22
CA LEU A 308 -5.84 7.66 9.16
C LEU A 308 -5.39 7.83 10.61
N GLU A 309 -4.11 7.54 10.91
CA GLU A 309 -3.53 7.75 12.24
C GLU A 309 -3.57 9.22 12.66
N GLN A 310 -3.28 10.15 11.73
CA GLN A 310 -3.41 11.58 11.99
C GLN A 310 -4.86 12.01 12.24
N GLU A 311 -5.81 11.49 11.47
CA GLU A 311 -7.24 11.75 11.66
C GLU A 311 -7.74 11.23 13.03
N LEU A 312 -7.27 10.06 13.46
CA LEU A 312 -7.60 9.49 14.77
C LEU A 312 -6.93 10.23 15.93
N GLU A 313 -5.68 10.67 15.80
CA GLU A 313 -5.03 11.48 16.84
C GLU A 313 -5.73 12.84 17.03
N MET A 314 -6.20 13.46 15.93
CA MET A 314 -7.04 14.66 16.04
C MET A 314 -8.35 14.37 16.77
N ALA A 315 -9.00 13.24 16.48
CA ALA A 315 -10.20 12.81 17.20
C ALA A 315 -9.91 12.61 18.70
N ARG A 316 -8.75 12.04 19.06
CA ARG A 316 -8.30 11.89 20.46
C ARG A 316 -8.19 13.21 21.19
N VAL A 317 -7.62 14.23 20.54
CA VAL A 317 -7.48 15.57 21.12
C VAL A 317 -8.86 16.17 21.41
N VAL A 318 -9.79 16.05 20.46
CA VAL A 318 -11.18 16.49 20.66
C VAL A 318 -11.84 15.72 21.80
N GLN A 319 -11.72 14.40 21.82
CA GLN A 319 -12.28 13.55 22.87
C GLN A 319 -11.75 13.93 24.26
N LYS A 320 -10.44 14.06 24.40
CA LYS A 320 -9.79 14.47 25.65
C LYS A 320 -10.24 15.86 26.10
N SER A 321 -10.54 16.78 25.16
CA SER A 321 -11.06 18.11 25.48
C SER A 321 -12.50 18.09 26.02
N LEU A 322 -13.26 17.02 25.77
CA LEU A 322 -14.58 16.82 26.35
C LEU A 322 -14.46 16.43 27.83
N LEU A 323 -13.43 15.67 28.21
CA LEU A 323 -13.24 15.22 29.59
C LEU A 323 -12.79 16.36 30.52
N PRO A 324 -13.13 16.31 31.82
CA PRO A 324 -12.63 17.29 32.77
C PRO A 324 -11.09 17.33 32.84
N THR A 325 -10.50 18.52 32.74
CA THR A 325 -9.03 18.68 32.78
C THR A 325 -8.45 18.83 34.18
N GLN A 326 -9.28 19.20 35.16
CA GLN A 326 -8.88 19.41 36.55
C GLN A 326 -9.99 18.92 37.47
N ALA A 327 -9.62 18.27 38.57
CA ALA A 327 -10.56 17.94 39.63
C ALA A 327 -11.16 19.22 40.23
N PRO A 328 -12.47 19.23 40.57
CA PRO A 328 -13.11 20.39 41.16
C PRO A 328 -12.73 20.48 42.65
N ASP A 329 -12.78 21.69 43.19
CA ASP A 329 -12.68 21.89 44.63
C ASP A 329 -14.06 21.74 45.26
N ILE A 330 -14.31 20.58 45.89
CA ILE A 330 -15.57 20.25 46.56
C ILE A 330 -15.31 20.28 48.07
N PRO A 331 -15.96 21.15 48.84
CA PRO A 331 -15.72 21.26 50.28
C PRO A 331 -15.87 19.91 51.01
N GLY A 332 -14.81 19.48 51.69
CA GLY A 332 -14.79 18.24 52.47
C GLY A 332 -14.54 16.97 51.65
N PHE A 333 -14.21 17.09 50.35
CA PHE A 333 -13.97 15.96 49.45
C PHE A 333 -12.80 16.21 48.50
N ALA A 334 -11.94 15.21 48.36
CA ALA A 334 -10.88 15.18 47.36
C ALA A 334 -11.25 14.26 46.20
N LEU A 335 -11.14 14.75 44.97
CA LEU A 335 -11.39 13.98 43.75
C LEU A 335 -10.13 13.86 42.89
N VAL A 336 -9.90 12.70 42.30
CA VAL A 336 -8.90 12.51 41.25
C VAL A 336 -9.42 11.49 40.23
N ALA A 337 -9.00 11.63 38.98
CA ALA A 337 -9.30 10.68 37.92
C ALA A 337 -8.06 10.46 37.04
N ASP A 338 -7.97 9.27 36.44
CA ASP A 338 -7.02 8.94 35.39
C ASP A 338 -7.76 8.27 34.23
N TRP A 339 -7.33 8.55 33.01
CA TRP A 339 -7.94 8.00 31.80
C TRP A 339 -6.82 7.70 30.80
N ARG A 340 -6.73 6.43 30.41
CA ARG A 340 -5.71 5.89 29.52
C ARG A 340 -6.38 5.10 28.42
N SER A 341 -6.38 5.62 27.20
CA SER A 341 -6.91 4.87 26.07
C SER A 341 -5.92 3.80 25.61
N ALA A 342 -6.44 2.61 25.29
CA ALA A 342 -5.66 1.52 24.70
C ALA A 342 -5.36 1.75 23.20
N ARG A 343 -6.12 2.62 22.55
CA ARG A 343 -6.00 2.96 21.12
C ARG A 343 -5.97 4.47 20.95
N GLU A 344 -6.10 4.94 19.71
CA GLU A 344 -6.13 6.37 19.40
C GLU A 344 -7.39 7.05 19.95
N VAL A 345 -8.50 6.34 20.14
CA VAL A 345 -9.73 6.88 20.75
C VAL A 345 -10.38 5.84 21.66
N ALA A 346 -11.01 6.29 22.75
CA ALA A 346 -11.61 5.40 23.76
C ALA A 346 -13.14 5.29 23.67
N GLY A 347 -13.70 4.19 24.16
CA GLY A 347 -15.13 4.09 24.51
C GLY A 347 -15.41 4.69 25.90
N ASP A 348 -14.46 4.52 26.80
CA ASP A 348 -14.50 5.00 28.19
C ASP A 348 -14.59 6.51 28.35
N PHE A 349 -15.33 6.94 29.37
CA PHE A 349 -15.28 8.31 29.87
C PHE A 349 -15.61 8.44 31.35
N TYR A 350 -15.19 9.57 31.90
CA TYR A 350 -15.61 10.04 33.21
C TYR A 350 -16.07 11.50 33.10
N ASP A 351 -16.89 11.93 34.05
CA ASP A 351 -17.25 13.33 34.19
C ASP A 351 -17.55 13.67 35.65
N PHE A 352 -17.40 14.94 35.98
CA PHE A 352 -17.90 15.51 37.22
C PHE A 352 -18.27 16.97 36.97
N PHE A 353 -19.44 17.36 37.46
CA PHE A 353 -19.94 18.72 37.22
C PHE A 353 -20.96 19.15 38.26
N PRO A 354 -21.08 20.47 38.52
CA PRO A 354 -22.03 20.98 39.50
C PRO A 354 -23.47 20.78 39.02
N LEU A 355 -24.33 20.48 39.98
CA LEU A 355 -25.78 20.42 39.86
C LEU A 355 -26.42 21.58 40.65
N PRO A 356 -27.73 21.84 40.45
CA PRO A 356 -28.45 22.79 41.30
C PRO A 356 -28.30 22.47 42.80
N ASN A 357 -28.30 23.52 43.62
CA ASN A 357 -28.21 23.48 45.09
C ASN A 357 -26.85 23.02 45.65
N GLY A 358 -25.75 23.18 44.89
CA GLY A 358 -24.40 22.86 45.37
C GLY A 358 -24.07 21.37 45.41
N ARG A 359 -24.95 20.53 44.83
CA ARG A 359 -24.70 19.10 44.60
C ARG A 359 -23.78 18.90 43.40
N TRP A 360 -23.22 17.70 43.27
CA TRP A 360 -22.30 17.35 42.18
C TRP A 360 -22.69 16.03 41.53
N ALA A 361 -22.66 15.97 40.21
CA ALA A 361 -22.74 14.72 39.47
C ALA A 361 -21.35 14.12 39.34
N LEU A 362 -21.23 12.79 39.50
CA LEU A 362 -20.03 12.01 39.23
C LEU A 362 -20.43 10.86 38.30
N ILE A 363 -19.63 10.63 37.25
CA ILE A 363 -19.93 9.66 36.20
C ILE A 363 -18.67 8.88 35.88
N LEU A 364 -18.82 7.58 35.75
CA LEU A 364 -17.90 6.69 35.05
C LEU A 364 -18.71 5.80 34.13
N ALA A 365 -18.31 5.68 32.87
CA ALA A 365 -19.05 4.89 31.90
C ALA A 365 -18.13 4.35 30.81
N ASP A 366 -18.53 3.22 30.25
CA ASP A 366 -17.85 2.53 29.17
C ASP A 366 -18.86 2.18 28.06
N VAL A 367 -18.44 2.39 26.82
CA VAL A 367 -19.21 2.13 25.62
C VAL A 367 -18.70 0.86 24.96
N SER A 368 -19.62 -0.07 24.70
CA SER A 368 -19.31 -1.31 23.99
C SER A 368 -18.70 -1.05 22.60
N GLY A 369 -17.68 -1.82 22.25
CA GLY A 369 -16.97 -1.70 20.97
C GLY A 369 -15.68 -0.90 21.13
N LYS A 370 -15.01 -0.59 20.00
CA LYS A 370 -13.71 0.09 20.02
C LYS A 370 -13.58 1.07 18.85
N GLY A 371 -12.65 2.01 18.97
CA GLY A 371 -12.32 2.95 17.90
C GLY A 371 -13.37 4.04 17.69
N ALA A 372 -13.43 4.59 16.48
CA ALA A 372 -14.22 5.80 16.19
C ALA A 372 -15.73 5.70 16.51
N PRO A 373 -16.44 4.58 16.23
CA PRO A 373 -17.87 4.48 16.58
C PRO A 373 -18.13 4.57 18.09
N ALA A 374 -17.34 3.86 18.90
CA ALA A 374 -17.46 3.89 20.36
C ALA A 374 -17.16 5.29 20.91
N ALA A 375 -16.14 5.97 20.39
CA ALA A 375 -15.78 7.33 20.79
C ALA A 375 -16.87 8.38 20.48
N LEU A 376 -17.57 8.25 19.34
CA LEU A 376 -18.68 9.13 18.99
C LEU A 376 -19.89 8.88 19.89
N TYR A 377 -20.21 7.61 20.15
CA TYR A 377 -21.31 7.22 21.02
C TYR A 377 -21.04 7.61 22.47
N MET A 378 -19.77 7.58 22.90
CA MET A 378 -19.32 8.14 24.16
C MET A 378 -19.64 9.63 24.25
N ALA A 379 -19.18 10.43 23.27
CA ALA A 379 -19.37 11.89 23.28
C ALA A 379 -20.86 12.26 23.30
N MET A 380 -21.69 11.50 22.58
CA MET A 380 -23.13 11.63 22.57
C MET A 380 -23.74 11.30 23.94
N THR A 381 -23.40 10.14 24.52
CA THR A 381 -23.90 9.69 25.84
C THR A 381 -23.55 10.71 26.90
N ARG A 382 -22.29 11.15 26.96
CA ARG A 382 -21.85 12.19 27.90
C ARG A 382 -22.66 13.49 27.75
N SER A 383 -22.87 13.93 26.52
CA SER A 383 -23.63 15.16 26.24
C SER A 383 -25.10 15.05 26.69
N LEU A 384 -25.71 13.89 26.46
CA LEU A 384 -27.07 13.61 26.92
C LEU A 384 -27.15 13.59 28.46
N ILE A 385 -26.20 12.95 29.14
CA ILE A 385 -26.21 12.93 30.60
C ILE A 385 -26.10 14.36 31.16
N ARG A 386 -25.17 15.17 30.64
CA ARG A 386 -25.04 16.58 31.08
C ARG A 386 -26.31 17.39 30.84
N SER A 387 -27.01 17.17 29.72
CA SER A 387 -28.27 17.84 29.40
C SER A 387 -29.40 17.49 30.38
N GLU A 388 -29.47 16.23 30.81
CA GLU A 388 -30.59 15.73 31.63
C GLU A 388 -30.32 15.78 33.15
N ALA A 389 -29.06 15.81 33.57
CA ALA A 389 -28.66 15.73 34.97
C ALA A 389 -29.30 16.79 35.88
N GLY A 390 -29.53 18.02 35.38
CA GLY A 390 -30.18 19.09 36.15
C GLY A 390 -31.72 19.03 36.18
N ARG A 391 -32.34 18.16 35.38
CA ARG A 391 -33.80 18.11 35.19
C ARG A 391 -34.49 17.09 36.08
N TYR A 392 -33.75 16.14 36.62
CA TYR A 392 -34.27 15.06 37.45
C TYR A 392 -33.58 15.05 38.81
N ALA A 393 -34.30 14.56 39.84
CA ALA A 393 -33.80 14.58 41.21
C ALA A 393 -32.86 13.40 41.53
N THR A 394 -33.01 12.27 40.84
CA THR A 394 -32.32 11.02 41.17
C THR A 394 -31.50 10.45 39.99
N PRO A 395 -30.40 9.72 40.26
CA PRO A 395 -29.57 9.03 39.26
C PRO A 395 -30.38 8.18 38.26
N SER A 396 -31.24 7.29 38.75
CA SER A 396 -32.03 6.37 37.93
C SER A 396 -32.97 7.09 36.97
N ALA A 397 -33.49 8.26 37.35
CA ALA A 397 -34.37 9.05 36.50
C ALA A 397 -33.58 9.72 35.36
N VAL A 398 -32.37 10.23 35.65
CA VAL A 398 -31.46 10.77 34.63
C VAL A 398 -31.10 9.68 33.62
N LEU A 399 -30.61 8.52 34.09
CA LEU A 399 -30.15 7.44 33.22
C LEU A 399 -31.30 6.83 32.38
N ARG A 400 -32.52 6.75 32.93
CA ARG A 400 -33.70 6.31 32.16
C ARG A 400 -34.02 7.24 30.99
N GLU A 401 -34.01 8.55 31.20
CA GLU A 401 -34.25 9.51 30.13
C GLU A 401 -33.11 9.51 29.09
N VAL A 402 -31.86 9.38 29.53
CA VAL A 402 -30.71 9.25 28.62
C VAL A 402 -30.84 7.99 27.77
N ASN A 403 -31.16 6.84 28.37
CA ASN A 403 -31.38 5.59 27.65
C ASN A 403 -32.49 5.70 26.59
N ARG A 404 -33.63 6.32 26.95
CA ARG A 404 -34.72 6.58 26.01
C ARG A 404 -34.27 7.39 24.79
N ARG A 405 -33.39 8.39 25.00
CA ARG A 405 -32.84 9.20 23.89
C ARG A 405 -31.81 8.45 23.06
N LEU A 406 -30.94 7.69 23.70
CA LEU A 406 -29.97 6.84 22.99
C LEU A 406 -30.67 5.86 22.04
N LEU A 407 -31.79 5.27 22.47
CA LEU A 407 -32.59 4.35 21.66
C LEU A 407 -33.30 5.02 20.47
N MET A 408 -33.67 6.30 20.59
CA MET A 408 -34.27 7.04 19.47
C MET A 408 -33.27 7.36 18.35
N GLU A 409 -32.00 7.53 18.70
CA GLU A 409 -30.94 7.98 17.79
C GLU A 409 -30.33 6.84 16.96
N SER A 410 -30.87 5.62 17.09
CA SER A 410 -30.68 4.49 16.17
C SER A 410 -29.21 4.09 15.91
N CYS A 411 -28.45 3.87 16.97
CA CYS A 411 -27.15 3.19 16.90
C CYS A 411 -27.32 1.70 17.24
N ASN A 412 -27.78 0.91 16.28
CA ASN A 412 -28.03 -0.52 16.49
C ASN A 412 -26.75 -1.23 17.00
N GLU A 413 -26.93 -2.06 18.02
CA GLU A 413 -25.92 -2.96 18.63
C GLU A 413 -24.86 -2.33 19.55
N MET A 414 -24.86 -1.02 19.78
CA MET A 414 -24.02 -0.40 20.82
C MET A 414 -24.77 -0.25 22.15
N PHE A 415 -24.07 -0.46 23.25
CA PHE A 415 -24.57 -0.28 24.61
C PHE A 415 -23.57 0.49 25.46
N VAL A 416 -24.05 1.03 26.58
CA VAL A 416 -23.22 1.76 27.54
C VAL A 416 -23.44 1.19 28.93
N THR A 417 -22.35 0.88 29.62
CA THR A 417 -22.36 0.64 31.05
C THR A 417 -22.08 1.96 31.76
N ALA A 418 -22.81 2.30 32.82
CA ALA A 418 -22.56 3.56 33.54
C ALA A 418 -22.81 3.47 35.03
N PHE A 419 -21.88 4.01 35.81
CA PHE A 419 -22.07 4.38 37.19
C PHE A 419 -22.32 5.89 37.27
N TYR A 420 -23.51 6.29 37.73
CA TYR A 420 -23.86 7.70 37.91
C TYR A 420 -24.23 7.96 39.37
N ALA A 421 -23.59 8.97 39.97
CA ALA A 421 -23.82 9.36 41.35
C ALA A 421 -24.04 10.87 41.50
N ILE A 422 -24.85 11.24 42.48
CA ILE A 422 -25.08 12.59 42.94
C ILE A 422 -24.53 12.71 44.36
N LEU A 423 -23.48 13.52 44.51
CA LEU A 423 -22.89 13.88 45.80
C LEU A 423 -23.57 15.15 46.33
N ASP A 424 -24.03 15.09 47.57
CA ASP A 424 -24.41 16.27 48.35
C ASP A 424 -23.31 16.53 49.40
N PRO A 425 -22.46 17.55 49.20
CA PRO A 425 -21.35 17.83 50.12
C PRO A 425 -21.82 18.30 51.50
N VAL A 426 -23.01 18.92 51.59
CA VAL A 426 -23.55 19.47 52.84
C VAL A 426 -24.09 18.34 53.71
N LEU A 427 -24.88 17.44 53.11
CA LEU A 427 -25.42 16.26 53.80
C LEU A 427 -24.39 15.13 53.94
N ARG A 428 -23.25 15.23 53.25
CA ARG A 428 -22.24 14.17 53.10
C ARG A 428 -22.88 12.85 52.67
N SER A 429 -23.80 12.94 51.70
CA SER A 429 -24.51 11.79 51.17
C SER A 429 -24.22 11.59 49.68
N LEU A 430 -24.10 10.34 49.26
CA LEU A 430 -23.94 9.94 47.87
C LEU A 430 -25.14 9.08 47.45
N THR A 431 -25.95 9.57 46.52
CA THR A 431 -27.01 8.77 45.89
C THR A 431 -26.54 8.31 44.53
N TYR A 432 -26.61 7.02 44.22
CA TYR A 432 -26.10 6.47 42.97
C TYR A 432 -27.08 5.48 42.32
N ALA A 433 -26.90 5.25 41.02
CA ALA A 433 -27.46 4.12 40.30
C ALA A 433 -26.40 3.54 39.35
N ASN A 434 -26.29 2.22 39.35
CA ASN A 434 -25.38 1.48 38.47
C ASN A 434 -26.17 0.85 37.30
N ALA A 435 -25.94 1.31 36.07
CA ALA A 435 -26.53 0.76 34.85
C ALA A 435 -25.59 -0.25 34.19
N GLY A 436 -25.42 -1.41 34.85
CA GLY A 436 -24.63 -2.54 34.36
C GLY A 436 -23.11 -2.31 34.27
N HIS A 437 -22.60 -1.27 34.92
CA HIS A 437 -21.17 -1.01 35.07
C HIS A 437 -20.55 -1.88 36.15
N ASP A 438 -19.27 -2.19 36.04
CA ASP A 438 -18.60 -2.96 37.07
C ASP A 438 -18.66 -2.21 38.42
N PRO A 439 -19.25 -2.80 39.49
CA PRO A 439 -19.51 -2.08 40.72
C PRO A 439 -18.26 -1.44 41.36
N PRO A 440 -18.27 -0.11 41.57
CA PRO A 440 -17.21 0.59 42.29
C PRO A 440 -17.00 0.05 43.70
N PHE A 441 -15.77 0.18 44.19
CA PHE A 441 -15.42 -0.14 45.57
C PHE A 441 -15.61 1.06 46.49
N LEU A 442 -16.26 0.86 47.63
CA LEU A 442 -16.30 1.81 48.73
C LEU A 442 -15.49 1.25 49.91
N ARG A 443 -14.35 1.88 50.18
CA ARG A 443 -13.51 1.63 51.36
C ARG A 443 -14.00 2.51 52.50
N ARG A 444 -14.56 1.89 53.53
CA ARG A 444 -14.95 2.55 54.77
C ARG A 444 -13.73 2.91 55.60
N ALA A 445 -13.82 3.99 56.37
CA ALA A 445 -12.80 4.36 57.35
C ALA A 445 -12.53 3.25 58.40
N SER A 446 -13.53 2.40 58.67
CA SER A 446 -13.42 1.22 59.53
C SER A 446 -12.58 0.08 58.93
N GLY A 447 -12.18 0.18 57.66
CA GLY A 447 -11.50 -0.86 56.91
C GLY A 447 -12.43 -1.80 56.14
N GLY A 448 -13.76 -1.64 56.28
CA GLY A 448 -14.74 -2.39 55.50
C GLY A 448 -14.67 -2.04 54.00
N MET A 449 -14.91 -3.03 53.14
CA MET A 449 -14.98 -2.86 51.69
C MET A 449 -16.37 -3.26 51.20
N GLU A 450 -17.04 -2.35 50.49
CA GLU A 450 -18.36 -2.56 49.91
C GLU A 450 -18.27 -2.44 48.38
N ARG A 451 -19.11 -3.16 47.64
CA ARG A 451 -19.27 -3.02 46.19
C ARG A 451 -20.60 -2.36 45.87
N LEU A 452 -20.56 -1.26 45.12
CA LEU A 452 -21.73 -0.41 44.84
C LEU A 452 -22.50 -0.92 43.61
N ALA A 453 -23.21 -2.04 43.79
CA ALA A 453 -23.90 -2.76 42.71
C ALA A 453 -25.38 -2.40 42.55
N SER A 454 -25.95 -1.54 43.41
CA SER A 454 -27.37 -1.20 43.33
C SER A 454 -27.69 -0.44 42.03
N GLY A 455 -28.69 -0.92 41.30
CA GLY A 455 -29.01 -0.42 39.97
C GLY A 455 -29.75 -1.44 39.11
N GLY A 456 -29.29 -1.64 37.88
CA GLY A 456 -29.93 -2.52 36.91
C GLY A 456 -29.08 -2.76 35.66
N LEU A 457 -29.76 -2.99 34.54
CA LEU A 457 -29.12 -3.40 33.28
C LEU A 457 -28.41 -2.23 32.57
N ILE A 458 -27.58 -2.58 31.59
CA ILE A 458 -26.89 -1.68 30.67
C ILE A 458 -27.85 -0.80 29.86
N MET A 459 -27.38 0.39 29.50
CA MET A 459 -28.12 1.35 28.66
C MET A 459 -27.90 1.06 27.17
N GLY A 460 -28.81 1.55 26.32
CA GLY A 460 -28.70 1.52 24.86
C GLY A 460 -29.33 0.31 24.17
N LEU A 461 -29.82 -0.70 24.93
CA LEU A 461 -30.41 -1.92 24.37
C LEU A 461 -31.88 -2.14 24.70
N PHE A 462 -32.35 -1.69 25.87
CA PHE A 462 -33.65 -2.08 26.40
C PHE A 462 -34.49 -0.87 26.80
N GLU A 463 -35.79 -0.92 26.50
CA GLU A 463 -36.81 0.00 27.02
C GLU A 463 -38.07 -0.79 27.42
N PRO A 464 -38.56 -0.67 28.68
CA PRO A 464 -38.09 0.23 29.74
C PRO A 464 -36.77 -0.20 30.40
N LEU A 465 -35.95 0.78 30.77
CA LEU A 465 -34.76 0.57 31.60
C LEU A 465 -35.15 0.62 33.08
N THR A 466 -34.98 -0.50 33.79
CA THR A 466 -35.26 -0.58 35.24
C THR A 466 -33.98 -0.37 36.02
N LEU A 467 -33.90 0.71 36.80
CA LEU A 467 -32.78 1.07 37.67
C LEU A 467 -33.29 1.43 39.06
N THR A 468 -32.56 1.05 40.10
CA THR A 468 -32.79 1.46 41.49
C THR A 468 -31.72 2.43 41.94
N ASP A 469 -32.13 3.40 42.76
CA ASP A 469 -31.21 4.31 43.44
C ASP A 469 -30.85 3.76 44.82
N GLU A 470 -29.60 3.92 45.24
CA GLU A 470 -29.17 3.69 46.62
C GLU A 470 -28.51 4.96 47.17
N THR A 471 -28.74 5.26 48.45
CA THR A 471 -28.15 6.42 49.12
C THR A 471 -27.28 5.97 50.28
N LEU A 472 -26.05 6.48 50.30
CA LEU A 472 -25.04 6.18 51.30
C LEU A 472 -24.65 7.47 52.01
N ASN A 473 -24.42 7.39 53.31
CA ASN A 473 -23.74 8.45 54.05
C ASN A 473 -22.23 8.19 53.97
N LEU A 474 -21.46 9.22 53.64
CA LEU A 474 -20.00 9.18 53.56
C LEU A 474 -19.43 9.72 54.87
N GLU A 475 -18.78 8.84 55.62
CA GLU A 475 -18.04 9.24 56.81
C GLU A 475 -16.70 9.88 56.43
N SER A 476 -16.04 10.54 57.39
CA SER A 476 -14.68 11.04 57.19
C SER A 476 -13.76 9.88 56.82
N ARG A 477 -12.93 10.05 55.80
CA ARG A 477 -12.00 9.05 55.22
C ARG A 477 -12.62 7.90 54.45
N ASP A 478 -13.94 7.89 54.26
CA ASP A 478 -14.56 6.97 53.28
C ASP A 478 -14.02 7.29 51.88
N THR A 479 -13.66 6.25 51.13
CA THR A 479 -13.07 6.36 49.79
C THR A 479 -13.86 5.54 48.79
N LEU A 480 -14.42 6.19 47.78
CA LEU A 480 -14.99 5.55 46.59
C LEU A 480 -13.91 5.42 45.51
N VAL A 481 -13.80 4.24 44.91
CA VAL A 481 -12.95 3.94 43.76
C VAL A 481 -13.82 3.31 42.67
N ALA A 482 -14.15 4.10 41.66
CA ALA A 482 -14.81 3.65 40.44
C ALA A 482 -13.75 3.40 39.36
N TYR A 483 -13.94 2.34 38.57
CA TYR A 483 -12.98 1.90 37.57
C TYR A 483 -13.70 1.18 36.42
N THR A 484 -13.08 1.17 35.23
CA THR A 484 -13.56 0.41 34.07
C THR A 484 -12.89 -0.95 34.00
N ASP A 485 -13.52 -1.89 33.28
CA ASP A 485 -13.09 -3.30 33.21
C ASP A 485 -11.71 -3.47 32.57
N GLY A 486 -11.26 -2.56 31.71
CA GLY A 486 -9.89 -2.58 31.19
C GLY A 486 -8.80 -2.60 32.28
N LEU A 487 -9.10 -2.14 33.50
CA LEU A 487 -8.21 -2.31 34.65
C LEU A 487 -8.17 -3.76 35.13
N THR A 488 -9.33 -4.39 35.34
CA THR A 488 -9.42 -5.76 35.86
C THR A 488 -9.04 -6.81 34.82
N ASP A 489 -9.28 -6.50 33.55
CA ASP A 489 -9.02 -7.36 32.39
C ASP A 489 -7.60 -7.15 31.82
N THR A 490 -6.80 -6.28 32.46
CA THR A 490 -5.38 -6.17 32.14
C THR A 490 -4.70 -7.51 32.43
N VAL A 491 -4.00 -8.05 31.43
CA VAL A 491 -3.33 -9.36 31.52
C VAL A 491 -1.83 -9.23 31.73
N ASN A 492 -1.25 -10.20 32.43
CA ASN A 492 0.20 -10.35 32.57
C ASN A 492 0.80 -11.27 31.48
N HIS A 493 2.11 -11.52 31.53
CA HIS A 493 2.82 -12.42 30.59
C HIS A 493 2.36 -13.88 30.59
N GLN A 494 1.65 -14.29 31.63
CA GLN A 494 1.11 -15.64 31.79
C GLN A 494 -0.36 -15.72 31.34
N ASP A 495 -0.90 -14.65 30.76
CA ASP A 495 -2.29 -14.54 30.31
C ASP A 495 -3.30 -14.62 31.48
N GLU A 496 -2.88 -14.13 32.66
CA GLU A 496 -3.74 -14.01 33.84
C GLU A 496 -4.25 -12.57 34.00
N ASP A 497 -5.55 -12.42 34.29
CA ASP A 497 -6.20 -11.13 34.53
C ASP A 497 -5.78 -10.53 35.88
N TYR A 498 -5.71 -9.19 35.94
CA TYR A 498 -5.45 -8.45 37.18
C TYR A 498 -6.51 -8.75 38.24
N GLY A 499 -7.79 -8.72 37.82
CA GLY A 499 -8.94 -9.19 38.58
C GLY A 499 -9.36 -8.35 39.79
N HIS A 500 -10.61 -8.57 40.23
CA HIS A 500 -11.24 -7.82 41.33
C HIS A 500 -10.59 -8.04 42.69
N THR A 501 -10.10 -9.25 42.97
CA THR A 501 -9.50 -9.60 44.27
C THR A 501 -8.24 -8.78 44.53
N ARG A 502 -7.34 -8.73 43.54
CA ARG A 502 -6.11 -7.96 43.62
C ARG A 502 -6.38 -6.47 43.71
N LEU A 503 -7.34 -5.98 42.94
CA LEU A 503 -7.78 -4.58 43.03
C LEU A 503 -8.28 -4.24 44.43
N ALA A 504 -9.12 -5.08 45.02
CA ALA A 504 -9.64 -4.88 46.37
C ALA A 504 -8.51 -4.85 47.42
N ASP A 505 -7.56 -5.77 47.37
CA ASP A 505 -6.39 -5.81 48.26
C ASP A 505 -5.49 -4.57 48.09
N THR A 506 -5.34 -4.11 46.85
CA THR A 506 -4.58 -2.91 46.51
C THR A 506 -5.26 -1.65 47.05
N ILE A 507 -6.58 -1.53 46.91
CA ILE A 507 -7.36 -0.43 47.49
C ILE A 507 -7.33 -0.48 49.02
N HIS A 508 -7.43 -1.66 49.61
CA HIS A 508 -7.42 -1.83 51.06
C HIS A 508 -6.07 -1.39 51.67
N SER A 509 -4.96 -1.74 51.02
CA SER A 509 -3.60 -1.38 51.45
C SER A 509 -3.15 0.03 51.07
N ALA A 510 -3.90 0.73 50.22
CA ALA A 510 -3.53 2.04 49.72
C ALA A 510 -3.53 3.12 50.82
N PRO A 511 -2.74 4.20 50.69
CA PRO A 511 -2.79 5.36 51.58
C PRO A 511 -4.17 6.04 51.65
N ALA A 512 -4.32 7.05 52.51
CA ALA A 512 -5.60 7.72 52.72
C ALA A 512 -5.94 8.75 51.62
N ALA A 513 -4.96 9.45 51.05
CA ALA A 513 -5.22 10.55 50.12
C ALA A 513 -5.58 10.04 48.72
N ALA A 514 -6.59 10.63 48.08
CA ALA A 514 -7.10 10.22 46.77
C ALA A 514 -6.01 10.06 45.70
N ARG A 515 -5.07 11.01 45.60
CA ARG A 515 -3.95 10.94 44.64
C ARG A 515 -2.97 9.81 44.94
N ASP A 516 -2.73 9.52 46.21
CA ASP A 516 -1.82 8.45 46.61
C ASP A 516 -2.46 7.08 46.36
N ILE A 517 -3.78 6.97 46.53
CA ILE A 517 -4.54 5.77 46.16
C ILE A 517 -4.44 5.53 44.66
N LEU A 518 -4.67 6.56 43.83
CA LEU A 518 -4.54 6.47 42.39
C LEU A 518 -3.14 5.98 41.99
N ALA A 519 -2.09 6.63 42.52
CA ALA A 519 -0.72 6.28 42.21
C ALA A 519 -0.37 4.86 42.68
N HIS A 520 -0.91 4.41 43.81
CA HIS A 520 -0.71 3.06 44.34
C HIS A 520 -1.33 2.00 43.43
N ILE A 521 -2.57 2.21 42.97
CA ILE A 521 -3.26 1.30 42.04
C ILE A 521 -2.51 1.22 40.71
N LEU A 522 -2.18 2.37 40.10
CA LEU A 522 -1.49 2.41 38.81
C LEU A 522 -0.11 1.76 38.86
N LYS A 523 0.62 1.94 39.98
CA LYS A 523 1.93 1.32 40.18
C LYS A 523 1.83 -0.20 40.31
N ASP A 524 0.83 -0.71 41.03
CA ASP A 524 0.62 -2.16 41.14
C ASP A 524 0.20 -2.77 39.79
N LEU A 525 -0.67 -2.07 39.05
CA LEU A 525 -1.10 -2.46 37.71
C LEU A 525 0.08 -2.54 36.73
N GLU A 526 0.93 -1.51 36.68
CA GLU A 526 2.13 -1.47 35.82
C GLU A 526 3.13 -2.58 36.20
N ALA A 527 3.29 -2.86 37.50
CA ALA A 527 4.13 -3.95 37.97
C ALA A 527 3.58 -5.34 37.62
N PHE A 528 2.25 -5.49 37.60
CA PHE A 528 1.57 -6.73 37.21
C PHE A 528 1.64 -6.99 35.71
N ALA A 529 1.28 -6.00 34.88
CA ALA A 529 1.23 -6.12 33.42
C ALA A 529 2.62 -6.28 32.80
N GLY A 530 3.63 -5.60 33.35
CA GLY A 530 4.97 -5.56 32.77
C GLY A 530 4.93 -4.93 31.36
N PRO A 531 5.68 -5.47 30.36
CA PRO A 531 5.67 -4.97 28.99
C PRO A 531 4.50 -5.49 28.12
N VAL A 532 3.47 -6.12 28.70
CA VAL A 532 2.27 -6.51 27.94
C VAL A 532 1.47 -5.26 27.55
N PRO A 533 1.07 -5.11 26.27
CA PRO A 533 0.22 -3.99 25.85
C PRO A 533 -1.15 -4.01 26.54
N GLN A 534 -1.66 -2.83 26.85
CA GLN A 534 -2.99 -2.63 27.42
C GLN A 534 -4.09 -3.18 26.47
N PRO A 535 -4.98 -4.08 26.93
CA PRO A 535 -5.99 -4.72 26.07
C PRO A 535 -7.24 -3.86 25.83
N ASP A 536 -7.61 -3.02 26.81
CA ASP A 536 -8.77 -2.14 26.75
C ASP A 536 -8.55 -0.81 27.45
N ASP A 537 -9.41 0.19 27.21
CA ASP A 537 -9.34 1.49 27.85
C ASP A 537 -9.39 1.38 29.39
N ILE A 538 -8.62 2.20 30.09
CA ILE A 538 -8.55 2.18 31.56
C ILE A 538 -8.93 3.56 32.08
N THR A 539 -9.98 3.59 32.87
CA THR A 539 -10.46 4.81 33.52
C THR A 539 -10.66 4.58 35.00
N LEU A 540 -10.16 5.50 35.81
CA LEU A 540 -10.25 5.50 37.26
C LEU A 540 -10.83 6.81 37.75
N LEU A 541 -11.73 6.75 38.72
CA LEU A 541 -12.27 7.90 39.42
C LEU A 541 -12.30 7.61 40.92
N ILE A 542 -11.62 8.44 41.70
CA ILE A 542 -11.46 8.27 43.14
C ILE A 542 -11.97 9.51 43.86
N LEU A 543 -12.89 9.30 44.80
CA LEU A 543 -13.44 10.33 45.69
C LEU A 543 -13.15 9.93 47.14
N THR A 544 -12.50 10.82 47.89
CA THR A 544 -12.23 10.63 49.32
C THR A 544 -12.91 11.75 50.12
N SER A 545 -13.57 11.37 51.22
CA SER A 545 -14.11 12.31 52.22
C SER A 545 -13.01 12.70 53.21
N ASP A 546 -12.89 14.00 53.55
CA ASP A 546 -11.87 14.52 54.48
C ASP A 546 -12.04 14.03 55.93
#